data_AF-A0A0D6KAH2-F1
#
_entry.id   AF-A0A0D6KAH2-F1
#
_cell.length_a   1.000
_cell.length_b   1.000
_cell.length_c   1.000
_cell.angle_alpha   90.00
_cell.angle_beta   90.00
_cell.angle_gamma   90.00
#
_symmetry.space_group_name_H-M   'P 1'
#
loop_
_entity.id
_entity.type
_entity.pdbx_description
1 polymer ?
#
loop_
_entity_poly.entity_id
_entity_poly.type
_entity_poly.pdbx_seq_one_letter_code
_entity_poly.pdbx_strand_id
1 'polypeptide(L)' 'MSQTRVVLDEKHLPLAKEIIEQTGINTYSQLFSILLVNYGDTLVKSLRGSHE' A
#
# COMPACT_ATOMS: atom_id res chain seq x y z
N MET A 1 20.67 5.69 2.93
CA MET A 1 19.37 5.07 2.62
C MET A 1 18.79 5.79 1.42
N SER A 2 18.53 5.08 0.31
CA SER A 2 17.88 5.68 -0.86
C SER A 2 16.38 5.73 -0.60
N GLN A 3 15.79 6.93 -0.64
CA GLN A 3 14.34 7.09 -0.52
C GLN A 3 13.71 6.89 -1.90
N THR A 4 12.74 5.98 -1.99
CA THR A 4 11.93 5.79 -3.20
C THR A 4 10.67 6.62 -3.10
N ARG A 5 10.42 7.49 -4.10
CA ARG A 5 9.17 8.24 -4.20
C ARG A 5 8.10 7.37 -4.86
N VAL A 6 6.95 7.24 -4.20
CA VAL A 6 5.76 6.59 -4.75
C VAL A 6 4.70 7.66 -4.98
N VAL A 7 4.03 7.61 -6.13
CA VAL A 7 2.94 8.53 -6.48
C VAL A 7 1.62 7.78 -6.36
N LEU A 8 0.67 8.35 -5.62
CA LEU A 8 -0.68 7.85 -5.51
C LEU A 8 -1.57 8.58 -6.52
N ASP A 9 -2.34 7.84 -7.31
CA ASP A 9 -3.36 8.40 -8.20
C ASP A 9 -4.43 9.12 -7.37
N GLU A 10 -4.86 10.30 -7.83
CA GLU A 10 -5.80 11.16 -7.11
C GLU A 10 -7.13 10.45 -6.78
N LYS A 11 -7.57 9.51 -7.62
CA LYS A 11 -8.81 8.75 -7.38
C LYS A 11 -8.74 7.86 -6.13
N HIS A 12 -7.54 7.48 -5.69
CA HIS A 12 -7.34 6.64 -4.50
C HIS A 12 -7.07 7.45 -3.23
N LEU A 13 -6.86 8.77 -3.36
CA LEU A 13 -6.60 9.66 -2.23
C LEU A 13 -7.74 9.66 -1.20
N PRO A 14 -9.04 9.67 -1.56
CA PRO A 14 -10.13 9.64 -0.59
C PRO A 14 -10.08 8.39 0.30
N LEU A 15 -9.87 7.22 -0.32
CA LEU A 15 -9.76 5.95 0.40
C LEU A 15 -8.52 5.93 1.31
N ALA A 16 -7.37 6.42 0.83
CA ALA A 16 -6.16 6.47 1.65
C ALA A 16 -6.32 7.39 2.87
N LYS A 17 -7.04 8.51 2.73
CA LYS A 17 -7.37 9.42 3.84
C LYS A 17 -8.27 8.74 4.87
N GLU A 18 -9.35 8.11 4.40
CA GLU A 18 -10.29 7.39 5.27
C GLU A 18 -9.58 6.32 6.10
N ILE A 19 -8.70 5.52 5.49
CA ILE A 19 -7.94 4.48 6.20
C ILE A 19 -7.04 5.12 7.27
N ILE A 20 -6.34 6.20 6.95
CA ILE A 20 -5.46 6.92 7.89
C ILE A 20 -6.26 7.42 9.10
N GLU A 21 -7.42 8.04 8.86
CA GLU A 21 -8.30 8.58 9.90
C GLU A 21 -8.84 7.50 10.84
N GLN A 22 -9.14 6.31 10.32
CA GLN A 22 -9.71 5.20 11.11
C GLN A 22 -8.67 4.35 11.84
N THR A 23 -7.41 4.36 11.40
CA THR A 23 -6.37 3.43 11.89
C THR A 23 -5.33 4.08 12.80
N GLY A 24 -5.26 5.42 12.83
CA GLY A 24 -4.21 6.14 13.55
C GLY A 24 -2.84 6.08 12.87
N ILE A 25 -2.78 5.68 11.59
CA ILE A 25 -1.58 5.81 10.76
C ILE A 25 -1.31 7.29 10.51
N ASN A 26 -0.05 7.73 10.58
CA ASN A 26 0.26 9.16 10.54
C ASN A 26 0.74 9.65 9.17
N THR A 27 1.14 8.74 8.26
CA THR A 27 1.65 9.12 6.93
C THR A 27 1.27 8.10 5.86
N TYR A 28 1.18 8.55 4.60
CA TYR A 28 0.99 7.66 3.45
C TYR A 28 2.13 6.66 3.26
N SER A 29 3.38 7.05 3.60
CA SER A 29 4.52 6.14 3.56
C SER A 29 4.36 5.00 4.57
N GLN A 30 3.90 5.28 5.79
CA GLN A 30 3.59 4.23 6.77
C GLN A 30 2.45 3.33 6.30
N LEU A 31 1.37 3.91 5.76
CA LEU A 31 0.28 3.14 5.18
C LEU A 31 0.79 2.18 4.11
N PHE A 32 1.59 2.67 3.17
CA PHE A 32 2.17 1.84 2.12
C PHE A 32 3.09 0.74 2.67
N SER A 33 3.95 1.05 3.64
CA SER A 33 4.81 0.05 4.28
C SER A 33 4.01 -1.07 4.94
N ILE A 34 2.92 -0.73 5.65
CA ILE A 34 2.05 -1.71 6.30
C ILE A 34 1.39 -2.60 5.25
N LEU A 35 0.85 -2.01 4.18
CA LEU A 35 0.23 -2.78 3.09
C LEU A 35 1.24 -3.70 2.42
N LEU A 36 2.45 -3.21 2.14
CA LEU A 36 3.50 -3.99 1.50
C LEU A 36 3.92 -5.19 2.37
N VAL A 37 4.11 -4.99 3.67
CA VAL A 37 4.51 -6.06 4.60
C VAL A 37 3.39 -7.09 4.76
N ASN A 38 2.14 -6.65 4.90
CA ASN A 38 1.02 -7.56 5.17
C ASN A 38 0.50 -8.29 3.92
N TYR A 39 0.62 -7.69 2.75
CA TYR A 39 0.02 -8.22 1.52
C TYR A 39 1.01 -8.50 0.38
N GLY A 40 2.29 -8.14 0.51
CA GLY A 40 3.29 -8.32 -0.53
C GLY A 40 3.45 -9.78 -0.96
N ASP A 41 3.59 -10.70 -0.03
CA ASP A 41 3.69 -12.14 -0.33
C ASP A 41 2.42 -12.69 -0.98
N THR A 42 1.25 -12.27 -0.49
CA THR A 42 -0.05 -12.66 -1.05
C THR A 42 -0.18 -12.17 -2.49
N LEU A 43 0.24 -10.94 -2.76
CA LEU A 43 0.26 -10.38 -4.11
C LEU A 43 1.16 -11.19 -5.05
N VAL A 44 2.38 -11.53 -4.60
CA VAL A 44 3.31 -12.35 -5.39
C VAL A 44 2.71 -13.72 -5.70
N LYS A 45 2.10 -14.38 -4.71
CA LYS A 45 1.45 -15.69 -4.90
C LYS A 45 0.28 -15.61 -5.89
N SER A 46 -0.59 -14.61 -5.74
CA SER A 46 -1.75 -14.41 -6.60
C SER A 46 -1.36 -14.17 -8.07
N LEU A 47 -0.36 -13.31 -8.29
CA LEU A 47 0.11 -12.98 -9.64
C LEU A 47 0.90 -14.10 -10.30
N ARG A 48 1.64 -14.90 -9.52
CA ARG A 48 2.37 -16.06 -10.06
C ARG A 48 1.45 -17.25 -10.32
N GLY A 49 0.46 -17.49 -9.47
CA GLY A 49 -0.51 -18.58 -9.62
C GLY A 49 -1.59 -18.33 -10.69
N SER A 50 -1.69 -17.10 -11.22
CA SER A 50 -2.55 -16.79 -12.37
C SER A 50 -1.88 -17.04 -13.72
N HIS A 51 -0.66 -17.60 -13.71
CA HIS A 51 0.16 -17.92 -14.89
C HIS A 51 0.28 -19.44 -15.11
N GLU A 52 -0.76 -20.19 -14.77
CA GLU A 52 -0.92 -21.63 -15.06
C GLU A 52 -2.24 -21.88 -15.79
#